data_AF-A0A969XWF5-F1
#
_entry.id   AF-A0A969XWF5-F1
#
_cell.length_a   1.000
_cell.length_b   1.000
_cell.length_c   1.000
_cell.angle_alpha   90.00
_cell.angle_beta   90.00
_cell.angle_gamma   90.00
#
_symmetry.space_group_name_H-M   'P 1'
#
loop_
_entity.id
_entity.type
_entity.pdbx_description
1 polymer ?
#
loop_
_entity_poly.entity_id
_entity_poly.type
_entity_poly.pdbx_seq_one_letter_code
_entity_poly.pdbx_strand_id
1 'polypeptide(L)'
;RTVCDRMNISGRFEDARISTNQVSVLRAMVRGLKPNRRIPYADECRLMTAHLPAIRFALERLTTGRIKGVSSPTVCAVVARAWYSQELDHLERFCEILRTGMAGDDEAVIIVLRDYLSKLDRSHNMTVLRDIYGRVERALHCYLSGRNVTILRPCQAEMFPLPEEKVA
;
A
#
# COMPACT_ATOMS: atom_id res chain seq x y z
N ARG A 1 11.59 0.95 23.71
CA ARG A 1 10.66 1.93 23.12
C ARG A 1 10.61 1.72 21.61
N THR A 2 9.43 1.57 21.04
CA THR A 2 9.25 1.39 19.59
C THR A 2 9.42 2.71 18.84
N VAL A 3 9.57 2.67 17.51
CA VAL A 3 9.63 3.88 16.68
C VAL A 3 8.36 4.72 16.85
N CYS A 4 7.20 4.07 16.84
CA CYS A 4 5.89 4.67 17.07
C CYS A 4 5.85 5.45 18.40
N ASP A 5 6.37 4.87 19.48
CA ASP A 5 6.42 5.56 20.79
C ASP A 5 7.28 6.83 20.71
N ARG A 6 8.44 6.76 20.03
CA ARG A 6 9.32 7.93 19.89
C ARG A 6 8.67 9.03 19.04
N MET A 7 7.95 8.67 17.97
CA MET A 7 7.24 9.63 17.12
C MET A 7 6.16 10.36 17.93
N ASN A 8 5.35 9.63 18.70
CA ASN A 8 4.30 10.23 19.54
C ASN A 8 4.86 11.10 20.67
N ILE A 9 6.02 10.74 21.26
CA ILE A 9 6.68 11.56 22.29
C ILE A 9 7.30 12.83 21.72
N SER A 10 7.69 12.83 20.44
CA SER A 10 8.41 13.96 19.83
C SER A 10 7.58 15.24 19.66
N GLY A 11 6.26 15.19 19.89
CA GLY A 11 5.36 16.32 19.69
C GLY A 11 5.14 16.71 18.23
N ARG A 12 5.74 16.02 17.25
CA ARG A 12 5.66 16.39 15.82
C ARG A 12 4.34 16.08 15.13
N PHE A 13 3.44 15.37 15.81
CA PHE A 13 2.19 14.84 15.24
C PHE A 13 1.01 15.22 16.15
N GLU A 14 0.94 16.50 16.55
CA GLU A 14 0.05 17.03 17.60
C GLU A 14 -1.42 16.61 17.43
N ASP A 15 -1.93 16.54 16.19
CA ASP A 15 -3.32 16.17 15.89
C ASP A 15 -3.53 14.68 15.55
N ALA A 16 -2.48 13.86 15.68
CA ALA A 16 -2.41 12.56 15.04
C ALA A 16 -1.56 11.55 15.82
N ARG A 17 -2.21 10.73 16.66
CA ARG A 17 -1.52 9.58 17.25
C ARG A 17 -1.06 8.62 16.15
N ILE A 18 0.25 8.49 16.00
CA ILE A 18 0.86 7.56 15.04
C ILE A 18 0.70 6.14 15.56
N SER A 19 0.21 5.24 14.71
CA SER A 19 0.07 3.81 14.99
C SER A 19 1.22 3.00 14.39
N THR A 20 1.46 1.81 14.93
CA THR A 20 2.41 0.84 14.38
C THR A 20 2.05 0.42 12.94
N ASN A 21 0.75 0.45 12.60
CA ASN A 21 0.29 0.11 11.25
C ASN A 21 0.69 1.21 10.25
N GLN A 22 0.51 2.49 10.59
CA GLN A 22 0.99 3.60 9.76
C GLN A 22 2.49 3.53 9.51
N VAL A 23 3.29 3.22 10.54
CA VAL A 23 4.75 3.03 10.38
C VAL A 23 5.06 1.85 9.45
N SER A 24 4.30 0.77 9.54
CA SER A 24 4.49 -0.40 8.66
C SER A 24 4.13 -0.09 7.21
N VAL A 25 3.05 0.65 6.97
CA VAL A 25 2.66 1.13 5.64
C VAL A 25 3.75 2.03 5.09
N LEU A 26 4.21 3.03 5.86
CA LEU A 26 5.29 3.93 5.44
C LEU A 26 6.53 3.17 4.99
N ARG A 27 6.99 2.19 5.79
CA ARG A 27 8.17 1.39 5.45
C ARG A 27 7.98 0.57 4.19
N ALA A 28 6.79 -0.02 3.99
CA ALA A 28 6.48 -0.74 2.78
C ALA A 28 6.43 0.20 1.56
N MET A 29 5.90 1.40 1.74
CA MET A 29 5.79 2.45 0.74
C MET A 29 7.15 2.96 0.28
N VAL A 30 8.04 3.32 1.21
CA VAL A 30 9.39 3.82 0.91
C VAL A 30 10.28 2.74 0.30
N ARG A 31 10.09 1.48 0.72
CA ARG A 31 10.82 0.36 0.13
C ARG A 31 10.37 0.10 -1.32
N GLY A 32 9.06 0.09 -1.56
CA GLY A 32 8.50 -0.35 -2.83
C GLY A 32 9.00 -1.74 -3.23
N LEU A 33 9.43 -1.87 -4.49
CA LEU A 33 10.12 -3.07 -5.02
C LEU A 33 11.62 -3.14 -4.70
N LYS A 34 12.22 -2.09 -4.13
CA LYS A 34 13.67 -2.02 -3.88
C LYS A 34 14.09 -2.98 -2.74
N PRO A 35 15.37 -3.39 -2.68
CA PRO A 35 15.89 -4.14 -1.54
C PRO A 35 15.67 -3.40 -0.22
N ASN A 36 15.53 -4.17 0.87
CA ASN A 36 15.31 -3.59 2.19
C ASN A 36 16.51 -2.73 2.60
N ARG A 37 16.25 -1.46 2.96
CA ARG A 37 17.26 -0.52 3.46
C ARG A 37 16.79 0.06 4.78
N ARG A 38 17.74 0.23 5.71
CA ARG A 38 17.47 0.93 6.97
C ARG A 38 17.22 2.42 6.70
N ILE A 39 16.07 2.90 7.15
CA ILE A 39 15.71 4.32 7.12
C ILE A 39 16.18 4.96 8.43
N PRO A 40 17.01 6.02 8.39
CA PRO A 40 17.34 6.79 9.58
C PRO A 40 16.08 7.35 10.24
N TYR A 41 16.08 7.47 11.58
CA TYR A 41 14.87 7.89 12.30
C TYR A 41 14.40 9.31 11.92
N ALA A 42 15.33 10.24 11.71
CA ALA A 42 14.99 11.59 11.29
C ALA A 42 14.27 11.60 9.93
N ASP A 43 14.75 10.79 8.97
CA ASP A 43 14.12 10.61 7.67
C ASP A 43 12.75 9.92 7.80
N GLU A 44 12.65 8.91 8.66
CA GLU A 44 11.39 8.20 8.91
C GLU A 44 10.30 9.14 9.46
N CYS A 45 10.66 10.07 10.36
CA CYS A 45 9.75 11.11 10.82
C CYS A 45 9.35 12.07 9.69
N ARG A 46 10.30 12.54 8.89
CA ARG A 46 10.03 13.44 7.76
C ARG A 46 9.10 12.81 6.73
N LEU A 47 9.38 11.56 6.36
CA LEU A 47 8.57 10.77 5.42
C LEU A 47 7.18 10.47 6.01
N MET A 48 7.08 10.15 7.31
CA MET A 48 5.77 10.00 7.96
C MET A 48 4.94 11.27 7.83
N THR A 49 5.49 12.44 8.15
CA THR A 49 4.78 13.73 8.01
C THR A 49 4.33 13.97 6.56
N ALA A 50 5.21 13.72 5.58
CA ALA A 50 4.92 13.97 4.18
C ALA A 50 3.83 13.05 3.60
N HIS A 51 3.79 11.79 4.04
CA HIS A 51 2.92 10.77 3.44
C HIS A 51 1.74 10.34 4.32
N LEU A 52 1.59 10.93 5.51
CA LEU A 52 0.50 10.61 6.43
C LEU A 52 -0.90 10.71 5.79
N PRO A 53 -1.21 11.72 4.95
CA PRO A 53 -2.51 11.79 4.27
C PRO A 53 -2.77 10.58 3.35
N ALA A 54 -1.81 10.22 2.50
CA ALA A 54 -1.94 9.08 1.59
C ALA A 54 -2.03 7.74 2.35
N ILE A 55 -1.26 7.60 3.44
CA ILE A 55 -1.31 6.43 4.33
C ILE A 55 -2.69 6.32 5.00
N ARG A 56 -3.24 7.43 5.49
CA ARG A 56 -4.57 7.46 6.10
C ARG A 56 -5.66 7.09 5.10
N PHE A 57 -5.63 7.69 3.91
CA PHE A 57 -6.56 7.35 2.82
C PHE A 57 -6.59 5.83 2.57
N ALA A 58 -5.43 5.21 2.36
CA ALA A 58 -5.35 3.78 2.10
C ALA A 58 -5.87 2.93 3.29
N LEU A 59 -5.47 3.28 4.51
CA LEU A 59 -5.89 2.56 5.71
C LEU A 59 -7.40 2.65 5.94
N GLU A 60 -7.99 3.84 5.84
CA GLU A 60 -9.43 4.05 6.04
C GLU A 60 -10.27 3.27 5.02
N ARG A 61 -9.81 3.22 3.76
CA ARG A 61 -10.52 2.52 2.68
C ARG A 61 -10.34 1.01 2.68
N LEU A 62 -9.29 0.46 3.31
CA LEU A 62 -9.01 -0.99 3.30
C LEU A 62 -9.21 -1.70 4.65
N THR A 63 -9.07 -1.01 5.79
CA THR A 63 -9.11 -1.63 7.14
C THR A 63 -10.50 -2.14 7.53
N THR A 64 -11.51 -1.70 6.81
CA THR A 64 -12.93 -1.89 7.13
C THR A 64 -13.49 -3.22 6.55
N GLY A 65 -12.69 -3.96 5.77
CA GLY A 65 -13.02 -5.31 5.27
C GLY A 65 -12.42 -6.44 6.11
N ARG A 66 -13.15 -7.56 6.26
CA ARG A 66 -12.71 -8.75 7.02
C ARG A 66 -11.86 -9.76 6.22
N ILE A 67 -11.56 -9.45 4.96
CA ILE A 67 -10.83 -10.36 4.07
C ILE A 67 -9.35 -10.39 4.45
N LYS A 68 -8.84 -11.60 4.70
CA LYS A 68 -7.43 -11.84 5.01
C LYS A 68 -6.54 -11.23 3.92
N GLY A 69 -5.48 -10.52 4.34
CA GLY A 69 -4.47 -9.96 3.44
C GLY A 69 -4.81 -8.62 2.81
N VAL A 70 -6.10 -8.26 2.65
CA VAL A 70 -6.54 -7.01 2.00
C VAL A 70 -6.09 -5.76 2.76
N SER A 71 -6.21 -5.74 4.08
CA SER A 71 -5.79 -4.62 4.93
C SER A 71 -4.30 -4.67 5.32
N SER A 72 -3.49 -5.49 4.64
CA SER A 72 -2.07 -5.59 4.97
C SER A 72 -1.32 -4.29 4.67
N PRO A 73 -0.23 -4.00 5.42
CA PRO A 73 0.57 -2.80 5.16
C PRO A 73 1.12 -2.73 3.72
N THR A 74 1.38 -3.89 3.12
CA THR A 74 1.85 -4.00 1.73
C THR A 74 0.80 -3.52 0.73
N VAL A 75 -0.46 -3.93 0.90
CA VAL A 75 -1.55 -3.48 0.01
C VAL A 75 -1.82 -1.99 0.19
N CYS A 76 -1.89 -1.53 1.44
CA CYS A 76 -2.08 -0.13 1.76
C CYS A 76 -0.95 0.75 1.20
N ALA A 77 0.29 0.26 1.19
CA ALA A 77 1.43 1.00 0.65
C ALA A 77 1.32 1.25 -0.85
N VAL A 78 0.84 0.27 -1.63
CA VAL A 78 0.63 0.45 -3.08
C VAL A 78 -0.45 1.51 -3.33
N VAL A 79 -1.58 1.42 -2.63
CA VAL A 79 -2.66 2.42 -2.74
C VAL A 79 -2.16 3.82 -2.34
N ALA A 80 -1.39 3.91 -1.25
CA ALA A 80 -0.82 5.17 -0.80
C ALA A 80 0.18 5.77 -1.82
N ARG A 81 0.90 4.96 -2.61
CA ARG A 81 1.77 5.48 -3.68
C ARG A 81 0.96 5.95 -4.88
N ALA A 82 -0.04 5.17 -5.28
CA ALA A 82 -0.92 5.52 -6.39
C ALA A 82 -1.67 6.84 -6.14
N TRP A 83 -1.98 7.15 -4.87
CA TRP A 83 -2.61 8.40 -4.43
C TRP A 83 -1.96 9.68 -5.01
N TYR A 84 -0.64 9.66 -5.28
CA TYR A 84 0.08 10.81 -5.83
C TYR A 84 -0.05 11.00 -7.35
N SER A 85 -0.70 10.08 -8.07
CA SER A 85 -0.69 10.08 -9.54
C SER A 85 -1.99 9.64 -10.19
N GLN A 86 -2.96 9.17 -9.41
CA GLN A 86 -4.21 8.61 -9.91
C GLN A 86 -5.40 9.34 -9.29
N GLU A 87 -6.51 9.34 -10.01
CA GLU A 87 -7.78 9.89 -9.51
C GLU A 87 -8.27 9.11 -8.28
N LEU A 88 -8.69 9.84 -7.24
CA LEU A 88 -9.06 9.24 -5.96
C LEU A 88 -10.27 8.30 -6.09
N ASP A 89 -11.24 8.64 -6.93
CA ASP A 89 -12.45 7.84 -7.14
C ASP A 89 -12.12 6.43 -7.65
N HIS A 90 -11.14 6.30 -8.55
CA HIS A 90 -10.68 4.99 -9.02
C HIS A 90 -9.98 4.20 -7.90
N LEU A 91 -9.20 4.87 -7.05
CA LEU A 91 -8.56 4.21 -5.91
C LEU A 91 -9.58 3.76 -4.85
N GLU A 92 -10.62 4.57 -4.61
CA GLU A 92 -11.71 4.23 -3.73
C GLU A 92 -12.48 3.01 -4.25
N ARG A 93 -12.81 2.99 -5.54
CA ARG A 93 -13.47 1.86 -6.19
C ARG A 93 -12.63 0.60 -6.11
N PHE A 94 -11.33 0.69 -6.38
CA PHE A 94 -10.39 -0.42 -6.22
C PHE A 94 -10.41 -1.01 -4.79
N CYS A 95 -10.36 -0.14 -3.78
CA CYS A 95 -10.40 -0.55 -2.38
C CYS A 95 -11.76 -1.16 -2.00
N GLU A 96 -12.85 -0.61 -2.50
CA GLU A 96 -14.20 -1.13 -2.31
C GLU A 96 -14.32 -2.56 -2.83
N ILE A 97 -13.88 -2.83 -4.06
CA ILE A 97 -13.96 -4.16 -4.66
C ILE A 97 -13.08 -5.15 -3.92
N LEU A 98 -11.86 -4.75 -3.53
CA LEU A 98 -11.00 -5.60 -2.70
C LEU A 98 -11.69 -6.01 -1.39
N ARG A 99 -12.42 -5.10 -0.75
CA ARG A 99 -13.16 -5.37 0.50
C ARG A 99 -14.44 -6.15 0.31
N THR A 100 -15.24 -5.83 -0.70
CA THR A 100 -16.60 -6.37 -0.89
C THR A 100 -16.63 -7.59 -1.82
N GLY A 101 -15.83 -7.57 -2.88
CA GLY A 101 -15.83 -8.57 -3.95
C GLY A 101 -16.88 -8.26 -5.02
N MET A 102 -17.52 -7.09 -4.96
CA MET A 102 -18.55 -6.66 -5.91
C MET A 102 -17.91 -5.93 -7.09
N ALA A 103 -17.41 -6.71 -8.05
CA ALA A 103 -16.80 -6.22 -9.29
C ALA A 103 -17.83 -6.16 -10.43
N GLY A 104 -17.67 -5.18 -11.33
CA GLY A 104 -18.23 -5.19 -12.69
C GLY A 104 -17.33 -5.92 -13.69
N ASP A 105 -17.73 -5.89 -14.96
CA ASP A 105 -17.11 -6.70 -16.02
C ASP A 105 -15.61 -6.38 -16.27
N ASP A 106 -15.22 -5.10 -16.17
CA ASP A 106 -13.84 -4.65 -16.40
C ASP A 106 -12.96 -4.65 -15.12
N GLU A 107 -13.49 -5.21 -14.03
CA GLU A 107 -12.87 -5.15 -12.70
C GLU A 107 -12.39 -6.54 -12.22
N ALA A 108 -12.44 -7.55 -13.10
CA ALA A 108 -12.12 -8.94 -12.79
C ALA A 108 -10.70 -9.13 -12.22
N VAL A 109 -9.74 -8.31 -12.66
CA VAL A 109 -8.35 -8.34 -12.14
C VAL A 109 -8.28 -8.11 -10.62
N ILE A 110 -9.21 -7.32 -10.06
CA ILE A 110 -9.25 -7.03 -8.62
C ILE A 110 -9.73 -8.26 -7.84
N ILE A 111 -10.65 -9.04 -8.41
CA ILE A 111 -11.10 -10.31 -7.83
C ILE A 111 -9.96 -11.32 -7.85
N VAL A 112 -9.20 -11.42 -8.95
CA VAL A 112 -8.00 -12.28 -9.01
C VAL A 112 -6.99 -11.90 -7.92
N LEU A 113 -6.76 -10.60 -7.69
CA LEU A 113 -5.90 -10.14 -6.60
C LEU A 113 -6.48 -10.51 -5.23
N ARG A 114 -7.77 -10.26 -4.99
CA ARG A 114 -8.45 -10.57 -3.72
C ARG A 114 -8.34 -12.04 -3.37
N ASP A 115 -8.55 -12.92 -4.33
CA ASP A 115 -8.45 -14.38 -4.15
C ASP A 115 -7.02 -14.84 -3.89
N TYR A 116 -6.04 -14.19 -4.52
CA TYR A 116 -4.64 -14.42 -4.19
C TYR A 116 -4.35 -13.99 -2.74
N LEU A 117 -4.74 -12.78 -2.33
CA LEU A 117 -4.48 -12.24 -1.00
C LEU A 117 -5.16 -13.04 0.12
N SER A 118 -6.39 -13.54 -0.11
CA SER A 118 -7.14 -14.30 0.88
C SER A 118 -6.51 -15.65 1.23
N LYS A 119 -5.74 -16.23 0.29
CA LYS A 119 -5.02 -17.50 0.45
C LYS A 119 -3.67 -17.36 1.13
N LEU A 120 -3.12 -16.14 1.24
CA LEU A 120 -1.81 -15.93 1.83
C LEU A 120 -1.83 -16.07 3.35
N ASP A 121 -0.78 -16.67 3.90
CA ASP A 121 -0.47 -16.56 5.31
C ASP A 121 0.30 -15.27 5.62
N ARG A 122 0.20 -14.82 6.88
CA ARG A 122 0.97 -13.67 7.33
C ARG A 122 2.45 -14.03 7.25
N SER A 123 3.20 -13.27 6.45
CA SER A 123 4.64 -13.47 6.27
C SER A 123 5.40 -12.22 6.67
N HIS A 124 6.54 -12.41 7.34
CA HIS A 124 7.53 -11.38 7.58
C HIS A 124 8.75 -11.54 6.65
N ASN A 125 8.70 -12.47 5.70
CA ASN A 125 9.77 -12.70 4.74
C ASN A 125 9.74 -11.59 3.67
N MET A 126 10.84 -10.83 3.57
CA MET A 126 10.92 -9.69 2.66
C MET A 126 10.76 -10.05 1.18
N THR A 127 11.22 -11.23 0.76
CA THR A 127 11.05 -11.69 -0.63
C THR A 127 9.57 -11.94 -0.93
N VAL A 128 8.85 -12.54 0.00
CA VAL A 128 7.40 -12.78 -0.11
C VAL A 128 6.64 -11.44 -0.11
N LEU A 129 6.98 -10.51 0.79
CA LEU A 129 6.35 -9.20 0.83
C LEU A 129 6.59 -8.39 -0.46
N ARG A 130 7.77 -8.52 -1.08
CA ARG A 130 8.08 -7.90 -2.37
C ARG A 130 7.26 -8.51 -3.52
N ASP A 131 7.08 -9.84 -3.53
CA ASP A 131 6.22 -10.51 -4.53
C ASP A 131 4.75 -10.06 -4.39
N ILE A 132 4.24 -10.01 -3.15
CA ILE A 132 2.88 -9.51 -2.86
C ILE A 132 2.76 -8.06 -3.33
N TYR A 133 3.71 -7.20 -2.95
CA TYR A 133 3.73 -5.79 -3.36
C TYR A 133 3.63 -5.66 -4.88
N GLY A 134 4.48 -6.38 -5.62
CA GLY A 134 4.50 -6.28 -7.07
C GLY A 134 3.23 -6.82 -7.74
N ARG A 135 2.54 -7.77 -7.12
CA ARG A 135 1.24 -8.25 -7.62
C ARG A 135 0.14 -7.24 -7.38
N VAL A 136 0.10 -6.63 -6.19
CA VAL A 136 -0.89 -5.57 -5.88
C VAL A 136 -0.71 -4.40 -6.83
N GLU A 137 0.53 -3.96 -7.03
CA GLU A 137 0.87 -2.88 -7.95
C GLU A 137 0.47 -3.21 -9.39
N ARG A 138 0.79 -4.42 -9.87
CA ARG A 138 0.37 -4.89 -11.19
C ARG A 138 -1.15 -4.88 -11.35
N ALA A 139 -1.89 -5.36 -10.35
CA ALA A 139 -3.34 -5.43 -10.41
C ALA A 139 -3.96 -4.04 -10.48
N LEU A 140 -3.50 -3.12 -9.63
CA LEU A 140 -3.97 -1.74 -9.61
C LEU A 140 -3.69 -1.06 -10.95
N HIS A 141 -2.48 -1.20 -11.49
CA HIS A 141 -2.15 -0.65 -12.81
C HIS A 141 -3.02 -1.26 -13.93
N CYS A 142 -3.23 -2.58 -13.91
CA CYS A 142 -4.08 -3.26 -14.89
C CYS A 142 -5.52 -2.72 -14.85
N TYR A 143 -6.10 -2.61 -13.64
CA TYR A 143 -7.41 -2.01 -13.44
C TYR A 143 -7.49 -0.58 -13.98
N LEU A 144 -6.55 0.29 -13.58
CA LEU A 144 -6.52 1.69 -14.02
C LEU A 144 -6.31 1.84 -15.53
N SER A 145 -5.72 0.83 -16.17
CA SER A 145 -5.50 0.80 -17.63
C SER A 145 -6.63 0.10 -18.41
N GLY A 146 -7.70 -0.36 -17.75
CA GLY A 146 -8.76 -1.15 -18.38
C GLY A 146 -8.29 -2.50 -18.94
N ARG A 147 -7.21 -3.07 -18.37
CA ARG A 147 -6.65 -4.35 -18.82
C ARG A 147 -7.06 -5.47 -17.88
N ASN A 148 -7.85 -6.42 -18.40
CA ASN A 148 -8.15 -7.65 -17.70
C ASN A 148 -7.00 -8.65 -17.82
N VAL A 149 -6.61 -9.26 -16.70
CA VAL A 149 -5.61 -10.33 -16.65
C VAL A 149 -6.13 -11.50 -15.83
N THR A 150 -5.91 -12.71 -16.34
CA THR A 150 -6.29 -13.97 -15.68
C THR A 150 -5.20 -14.49 -14.74
N ILE A 151 -3.94 -14.06 -14.94
CA ILE A 151 -2.79 -14.46 -14.13
C ILE A 151 -2.03 -13.21 -13.67
N LEU A 152 -1.97 -13.03 -12.36
CA LEU A 152 -1.35 -11.84 -11.77
C LEU A 152 0.11 -12.10 -11.38
N ARG A 153 1.05 -11.84 -12.28
CA ARG A 153 2.50 -11.89 -11.98
C ARG A 153 2.97 -10.58 -11.33
N PRO A 154 3.96 -10.61 -10.42
CA PRO A 154 4.51 -9.37 -9.84
C PRO A 154 5.17 -8.50 -10.92
N CYS A 155 4.97 -7.18 -10.83
CA CYS A 155 5.77 -6.24 -11.59
C CYS A 155 7.26 -6.31 -11.19
N GLN A 156 8.14 -5.92 -12.11
CA GLN A 156 9.61 -5.89 -11.91
C GLN A 156 10.15 -4.47 -11.74
N ALA A 157 9.32 -3.48 -12.03
CA ALA A 157 9.61 -2.07 -11.90
C ALA A 157 8.42 -1.36 -11.26
N GLU A 158 8.73 -0.30 -10.52
CA GLU A 158 7.74 0.50 -9.81
C GLU A 158 6.87 1.24 -10.84
N MET A 159 5.56 1.06 -10.72
CA MET A 159 4.51 1.64 -11.54
C MET A 159 3.97 2.94 -10.95
N PHE A 160 4.02 3.09 -9.62
CA PHE A 160 3.58 4.31 -8.91
C PHE A 160 4.75 4.96 -8.16
N PRO A 161 5.64 5.73 -8.84
CA PRO A 161 6.77 6.39 -8.19
C PRO A 161 6.31 7.47 -7.20
N LEU A 162 6.97 7.56 -6.04
CA LEU A 162 6.74 8.64 -5.08
C LEU A 162 7.22 9.99 -5.64
N PRO A 163 6.67 11.13 -5.15
CA PRO A 163 7.07 12.45 -5.64
C PRO A 163 8.58 12.70 -5.63
N GLU A 164 9.27 12.30 -4.55
CA GLU A 164 10.72 12.44 -4.42
C GLU A 164 11.54 11.50 -5.32
N GLU A 165 10.92 10.46 -5.90
CA GLU A 165 11.58 9.53 -6.81
C GLU A 165 11.45 9.95 -8.29
N LYS A 166 10.52 10.85 -8.61
CA LYS A 166 10.32 11.38 -9.97
C LYS A 166 11.35 12.44 -10.37
N VAL A 167 11.98 13.06 -9.38
CA VAL A 167 12.93 14.19 -9.54
C VAL A 167 14.39 13.70 -9.51
N ALA A 168 14.61 12.40 -9.33
CA ALA A 168 15.92 11.76 -9.18
C ALA A 168 16.46 11.16 -10.48
#